data_AF-A0A2N1VE26-F1
#
_entry.id   AF-A0A2N1VE26-F1
#
_cell.length_a   1.000
_cell.length_b   1.000
_cell.length_c   1.000
_cell.angle_alpha   90.00
_cell.angle_beta   90.00
_cell.angle_gamma   90.00
#
_symmetry.space_group_name_H-M   'P 1'
#
loop_
_entity.id
_entity.type
_entity.pdbx_description
1 polymer ?
#
loop_
_entity_poly.entity_id
_entity_poly.type
_entity_poly.pdbx_seq_one_letter_code
_entity_poly.pdbx_strand_id
1 'polypeptide(L)'
;MRKLEYGFIQIYTGNGKGKSTAAIGQAVRAAGAELKSYIIQFMKDYPYSELNALNLLDKWITIEKVGSDDYVFRKEPPPQE
;
A
#
# COMPACT_ATOMS: atom_id res chain seq x y z
N MET A 1 -19.98 14.09 -5.35
CA MET A 1 -19.54 13.19 -4.26
C MET A 1 -19.74 13.93 -2.94
N ARG A 2 -20.47 13.35 -1.96
CA ARG A 2 -20.65 14.02 -0.65
C ARG A 2 -19.29 13.99 0.07
N LYS A 3 -18.75 15.15 0.41
CA LYS A 3 -17.52 15.27 1.20
C LYS A 3 -17.83 14.69 2.58
N LEU A 4 -17.08 13.67 3.00
CA LEU A 4 -17.22 13.15 4.35
C LEU A 4 -16.87 14.26 5.32
N GLU A 5 -17.69 14.41 6.36
CA GLU A 5 -17.48 15.42 7.41
C GLU A 5 -16.23 15.10 8.23
N TYR A 6 -15.86 13.81 8.31
CA TYR A 6 -14.68 13.30 9.02
C TYR A 6 -13.94 12.24 8.20
N GLY A 7 -12.61 12.26 8.26
CA GLY A 7 -11.75 11.17 7.80
C GLY A 7 -11.45 10.20 8.95
N PHE A 8 -11.45 8.89 8.67
CA PHE A 8 -11.16 7.86 9.66
C PHE A 8 -9.79 7.22 9.44
N ILE A 9 -9.13 6.85 10.53
CA ILE A 9 -7.88 6.09 10.52
C ILE A 9 -8.18 4.65 10.94
N GLN A 10 -7.72 3.70 10.14
CA GLN A 10 -7.83 2.27 10.46
C GLN A 10 -6.44 1.70 10.71
N ILE A 11 -6.30 0.95 11.81
CA ILE A 11 -5.04 0.29 12.18
C ILE A 11 -5.28 -1.22 12.17
N TYR A 12 -4.72 -1.91 11.18
CA TYR A 12 -4.70 -3.37 11.12
C TYR A 12 -3.36 -3.88 11.70
N THR A 13 -3.39 -4.44 12.91
CA THR A 13 -2.19 -4.91 13.65
C THR A 13 -2.32 -6.37 14.10
N GLY A 14 -1.28 -6.90 14.75
CA GLY A 14 -1.18 -8.28 15.23
C GLY A 14 -0.44 -9.23 14.29
N ASN A 15 -0.19 -10.46 14.73
CA ASN A 15 0.64 -11.44 14.00
C ASN A 15 -0.12 -12.22 12.92
N GLY A 16 -1.45 -12.11 12.87
CA GLY A 16 -2.27 -12.78 11.86
C GLY A 16 -1.98 -12.32 10.43
N LYS A 17 -2.20 -13.23 9.47
CA LYS A 17 -2.20 -12.90 8.04
C LYS A 17 -3.45 -12.06 7.70
N GLY A 18 -3.35 -11.21 6.68
CA GLY A 18 -4.49 -10.45 6.14
C GLY A 18 -4.44 -8.94 6.35
N LYS A 19 -3.49 -8.38 7.10
CA LYS A 19 -3.38 -6.93 7.33
C LYS A 19 -3.20 -6.14 6.02
N SER A 20 -2.23 -6.54 5.21
CA SER A 20 -2.02 -5.93 3.89
C SER A 20 -3.20 -6.18 2.95
N THR A 21 -3.78 -7.38 2.99
CA THR A 21 -4.94 -7.74 2.16
C THR A 21 -6.16 -6.87 2.49
N ALA A 22 -6.40 -6.56 3.76
CA ALA A 22 -7.47 -5.67 4.18
C ALA A 22 -7.28 -4.24 3.62
N ALA A 23 -6.07 -3.70 3.70
CA ALA A 23 -5.74 -2.39 3.13
C ALA A 23 -5.91 -2.36 1.59
N ILE A 24 -5.42 -3.39 0.89
CA ILE A 24 -5.59 -3.53 -0.56
C ILE A 24 -7.07 -3.63 -0.93
N GLY A 25 -7.86 -4.42 -0.19
CA GLY A 25 -9.29 -4.56 -0.42
C GLY A 25 -10.06 -3.23 -0.29
N GLN A 26 -9.64 -2.33 0.62
CA GLN A 26 -10.22 -0.99 0.71
C GLN A 26 -9.87 -0.15 -0.53
N ALA A 27 -8.63 -0.20 -1.02
CA ALA A 27 -8.24 0.52 -2.23
C ALA A 27 -9.01 0.03 -3.47
N VAL A 28 -9.19 -1.29 -3.61
CA VAL A 28 -9.99 -1.88 -4.70
C VAL A 28 -11.46 -1.46 -4.59
N ARG A 29 -12.04 -1.48 -3.37
CA ARG A 29 -13.40 -0.98 -3.14
C ARG A 29 -13.54 0.50 -3.54
N ALA A 30 -12.56 1.32 -3.19
CA ALA A 30 -12.53 2.73 -3.54
C ALA A 30 -12.42 2.93 -5.07
N ALA A 31 -11.58 2.15 -5.74
CA ALA A 31 -11.47 2.17 -7.20
C ALA A 31 -12.77 1.80 -7.91
N GLY A 32 -13.52 0.82 -7.39
CA GLY A 32 -14.85 0.47 -7.89
C GLY A 32 -15.89 1.59 -7.73
N ALA A 33 -15.65 2.54 -6.82
CA ALA A 33 -16.43 3.76 -6.66
C ALA A 33 -15.80 4.98 -7.36
N GLU A 34 -14.86 4.76 -8.29
CA GLU A 34 -14.14 5.79 -9.05
C GLU A 34 -13.34 6.77 -8.17
N LEU A 35 -12.88 6.28 -7.02
CA LEU A 35 -12.04 7.06 -6.10
C LEU A 35 -10.57 6.71 -6.27
N LYS A 36 -9.73 7.73 -6.19
CA LYS A 36 -8.27 7.56 -6.23
C LYS A 36 -7.74 7.16 -4.86
N SER A 37 -6.87 6.15 -4.85
CA SER A 37 -6.17 5.64 -3.67
C SER A 37 -4.67 5.66 -3.92
N TYR A 38 -3.90 5.87 -2.86
CA TYR A 38 -2.45 5.87 -2.91
C TYR A 38 -1.91 4.92 -1.83
N ILE A 39 -1.06 3.98 -2.24
CA ILE A 39 -0.52 2.93 -1.39
C ILE A 39 0.99 3.10 -1.32
N ILE A 40 1.51 3.27 -0.11
CA ILE A 40 2.94 3.23 0.17
C ILE A 40 3.26 1.89 0.82
N GLN A 41 4.18 1.13 0.21
CA GLN A 41 4.67 -0.13 0.75
C GLN A 41 6.11 0.07 1.24
N PHE A 42 6.32 -0.14 2.53
CA PHE A 42 7.66 -0.10 3.11
C PHE A 42 8.30 -1.48 3.09
N MET A 43 9.56 -1.57 2.67
CA MET A 43 10.39 -2.79 2.74
C MET A 43 9.69 -4.02 2.15
N LYS A 44 9.34 -3.91 0.87
CA LYS A 44 8.64 -4.95 0.13
C LYS A 44 9.18 -5.01 -1.28
N ASP A 45 10.39 -5.55 -1.39
CA ASP A 45 11.07 -5.70 -2.68
C ASP A 45 10.68 -6.99 -3.44
N TYR A 46 9.88 -7.87 -2.83
CA TYR A 46 9.46 -9.12 -3.44
C TYR A 46 8.36 -8.92 -4.52
N PRO A 47 8.38 -9.67 -5.63
CA PRO A 47 7.30 -9.64 -6.62
C PRO A 47 6.03 -10.29 -6.05
N TYR A 48 5.14 -9.46 -5.52
CA TYR A 48 3.81 -9.86 -5.06
C TYR A 48 2.84 -9.94 -6.23
N SER A 49 2.15 -11.06 -6.39
CA SER A 49 1.16 -11.25 -7.47
C SER A 49 -0.01 -10.27 -7.36
N GLU A 50 -0.31 -9.77 -6.15
CA GLU A 50 -1.30 -8.72 -5.94
C GLU A 50 -0.95 -7.42 -6.67
N LEU A 51 0.34 -7.12 -6.88
CA LEU A 51 0.76 -5.92 -7.62
C LEU A 51 0.36 -6.02 -9.10
N ASN A 52 0.44 -7.23 -9.68
CA ASN A 52 0.03 -7.43 -11.07
C ASN A 52 -1.45 -7.15 -11.28
N ALA A 53 -2.30 -7.56 -10.32
CA ALA A 53 -3.73 -7.27 -10.38
C ALA A 53 -4.02 -5.77 -10.18
N LEU A 54 -3.28 -5.11 -9.28
CA LEU A 54 -3.47 -3.69 -9.01
C LEU A 54 -2.99 -2.80 -10.15
N ASN A 55 -2.01 -3.24 -10.96
CA ASN A 55 -1.60 -2.53 -12.18
C ASN A 55 -2.73 -2.42 -13.21
N LEU A 56 -3.73 -3.32 -13.19
CA LEU A 56 -4.93 -3.18 -14.04
C LEU A 56 -5.85 -2.04 -13.58
N LEU A 57 -5.63 -1.52 -12.38
CA LEU A 57 -6.39 -0.44 -11.75
C LEU A 57 -5.54 0.83 -11.59
N ASP A 58 -4.44 0.96 -12.35
CA ASP A 58 -3.48 2.07 -12.30
C ASP A 58 -4.10 3.47 -12.40
N LYS A 59 -5.21 3.60 -13.13
CA LYS A 59 -6.01 4.83 -13.23
C LYS A 59 -6.51 5.33 -11.86
N TRP A 60 -6.77 4.41 -10.94
CA TRP A 60 -7.37 4.69 -9.63
C TRP A 60 -6.43 4.43 -8.46
N ILE A 61 -5.51 3.47 -8.59
CA ILE A 61 -4.63 3.06 -7.51
C ILE A 61 -3.19 3.31 -7.92
N THR A 62 -2.54 4.22 -7.21
CA THR A 62 -1.09 4.44 -7.33
C THR A 62 -0.38 3.68 -6.22
N ILE A 63 0.69 2.97 -6.56
CA ILE A 63 1.48 2.20 -5.61
C ILE A 63 2.93 2.67 -5.70
N GLU A 64 3.50 3.04 -4.56
CA GLU A 64 4.91 3.32 -4.42
C GLU A 64 5.54 2.39 -3.38
N LYS A 65 6.70 1.85 -3.74
CA LYS A 65 7.52 1.02 -2.88
C LYS A 65 8.66 1.90 -2.38
N VAL A 66 8.81 2.00 -1.06
CA VAL A 66 9.75 2.91 -0.41
C VAL A 66 10.56 2.14 0.63
N GLY A 67 11.87 2.34 0.61
CA GLY A 67 12.81 1.63 1.48
C GLY A 67 13.04 0.19 1.00
N SER A 68 14.30 -0.19 0.91
CA SER A 68 14.70 -1.55 0.58
C SER A 68 14.70 -2.43 1.83
N ASP A 69 14.64 -3.75 1.63
CA ASP A 69 14.79 -4.71 2.74
C ASP A 69 16.15 -4.53 3.46
N ASP A 70 17.16 -3.98 2.78
CA ASP A 70 18.49 -3.68 3.32
C ASP A 70 18.50 -2.54 4.37
N TYR A 71 17.48 -1.66 4.39
CA TYR A 71 17.40 -0.55 5.34
C TYR A 71 17.27 -1.00 6.80
N VAL A 72 16.91 -2.26 7.07
CA VAL A 72 16.65 -2.74 8.44
C VAL A 72 17.78 -3.59 9.03
N PHE A 73 18.75 -4.03 8.23
CA PHE A 73 19.84 -4.87 8.72
C PHE A 73 21.13 -4.12 9.08
N ARG A 74 21.25 -2.83 8.76
CA ARG A 74 22.41 -2.03 9.17
C ARG A 74 21.94 -0.79 9.91
N LYS A 75 22.60 -0.47 11.03
CA LYS A 75 22.52 0.84 11.71
C LYS A 75 22.98 2.01 10.81
N GLU A 76 23.32 1.75 9.56
CA GLU A 76 23.87 2.69 8.60
C GLU A 76 22.98 2.71 7.37
N PRO A 77 22.60 3.90 6.87
CA PRO A 77 21.80 4.02 5.66
C PRO A 77 22.55 3.45 4.46
N PRO A 78 21.86 2.85 3.47
CA PRO A 78 22.50 2.36 2.27
C PRO A 78 23.17 3.51 1.50
N PRO A 79 24.20 3.21 0.67
CA PRO A 79 24.85 4.20 -0.17
C PRO A 79 23.81 4.94 -1.01
N GLN A 80 23.92 6.27 -1.06
CA GLN A 80 23.11 7.09 -1.94
C GLN A 80 23.65 6.90 -3.37
N GLU A 81 22.87 6.25 -4.23
CA GLU A 81 23.01 6.39 -5.69
C GLU A 81 22.42 7.73 -6.15
#